data_AF-A0A0F0H6F6-F1
#
_entry.id   AF-A0A0F0H6F6-F1
#
_cell.length_a   1.000
_cell.length_b   1.000
_cell.length_c   1.000
_cell.angle_alpha   90.00
_cell.angle_beta   90.00
_cell.angle_gamma   90.00
#
_symmetry.space_group_name_H-M   'P 1'
#
loop_
_entity.id
_entity.type
_entity.pdbx_description
1 polymer ?
#
loop_
_entity_poly.entity_id
_entity_poly.type
_entity_poly.pdbx_seq_one_letter_code
_entity_poly.pdbx_strand_id
1 'polypeptide(L)'
;MRTLIALAAITVISGCTAAMQEDELPDYTAPSKLVSCATGLPQQWKDELARNQMEAGSHERITVVGANENGDTTLVRTKRNQTTELVLRDDEKRQQVMAVQDQEQISGVEFDGRWVTFSTTVNETSTTYAWDARNDGAPVQIGRNGAVVHNGKAAWSDGKSVHVYDLAKKKDKVVGQGTAPAFLGDTVVWLQNGKFTSDAALPEPLNKVKPAGNVASDGRTLVWTQGADTLHGWRTDWTEPRELAEIKPVPRTEGIMAPRVSGDFVSWRSESGYVTDMRSGATMHTTEGAYLLEVHGGTLTRAGGQIAASAPLTALSPLPNC
;
A
#
# COMPACT_ATOMS: atom_id res chain seq x y z
N MET A 1 52.29 -1.82 -29.05
CA MET A 1 52.18 -1.67 -27.58
C MET A 1 51.71 -0.25 -27.31
N ARG A 2 50.62 0.07 -26.61
CA ARG A 2 49.57 -0.65 -25.90
C ARG A 2 48.30 0.22 -26.07
N THR A 3 47.19 -0.41 -26.43
CA THR A 3 45.85 0.17 -26.46
C THR A 3 45.37 0.33 -25.01
N LEU A 4 44.95 1.52 -24.60
CA LEU A 4 44.29 1.75 -23.31
C LEU A 4 42.79 1.93 -23.59
N ILE A 5 42.04 0.89 -23.26
CA ILE A 5 40.58 0.87 -23.27
C ILE A 5 40.14 1.50 -21.94
N ALA A 6 39.54 2.68 -22.00
CA ALA A 6 38.85 3.26 -20.86
C ALA A 6 37.48 2.58 -20.71
N LEU A 7 37.34 1.71 -19.71
CA LEU A 7 36.04 1.19 -19.28
C LEU A 7 35.25 2.35 -18.65
N ALA A 8 34.17 2.76 -19.32
CA ALA A 8 33.13 3.56 -18.71
C ALA A 8 32.37 2.68 -17.70
N ALA A 9 32.51 2.97 -16.41
CA ALA A 9 31.69 2.40 -15.38
C ALA A 9 30.27 2.99 -15.50
N ILE A 10 29.35 2.22 -16.07
CA ILE A 10 27.92 2.52 -16.03
C ILE A 10 27.45 2.23 -14.61
N THR A 11 27.46 3.24 -13.76
CA THR A 11 26.68 3.22 -12.51
C THR A 11 25.21 3.20 -12.89
N VAL A 12 24.57 2.05 -12.69
CA VAL A 12 23.11 1.91 -12.76
C VAL A 12 22.53 2.72 -11.60
N ILE A 13 22.02 3.89 -11.92
CA ILE A 13 21.21 4.72 -11.04
C ILE A 13 19.87 4.01 -10.92
N SER A 14 19.72 3.10 -9.95
CA SER A 14 18.40 2.60 -9.53
C SER A 14 17.77 3.65 -8.60
N GLY A 15 17.43 4.79 -9.21
CA GLY A 15 16.80 5.93 -8.59
C GLY A 15 15.55 6.30 -9.37
N CYS A 16 14.70 5.31 -9.62
CA CYS A 16 13.33 5.50 -10.04
C CYS A 16 12.48 4.73 -9.03
N THR A 17 12.00 5.40 -7.99
CA THR A 17 10.60 5.19 -7.64
C THR A 17 9.84 5.66 -8.87
N ALA A 18 9.70 4.76 -9.85
CA ALA A 18 8.66 4.93 -10.83
C ALA A 18 7.42 5.21 -10.00
N ALA A 19 6.72 6.29 -10.32
CA ALA A 19 5.29 6.29 -10.16
C ALA A 19 4.82 5.06 -10.94
N MET A 20 4.86 3.88 -10.31
CA MET A 20 4.16 2.73 -10.83
C MET A 20 2.76 3.24 -11.01
N GLN A 21 2.21 3.03 -12.19
CA GLN A 21 0.78 3.15 -12.40
C GLN A 21 0.12 2.15 -11.44
N GLU A 22 -0.07 2.54 -10.17
CA GLU A 22 -0.86 1.80 -9.18
C GLU A 22 -2.28 1.55 -9.72
N ASP A 23 -2.68 2.30 -10.75
CA ASP A 23 -4.04 2.45 -11.24
C ASP A 23 -4.36 1.69 -12.52
N GLU A 24 -3.38 1.08 -13.19
CA GLU A 24 -3.69 0.23 -14.33
C GLU A 24 -4.17 -1.13 -13.81
N LEU A 25 -5.50 -1.32 -13.84
CA LEU A 25 -6.10 -2.62 -13.61
C LEU A 25 -5.46 -3.60 -14.59
N PRO A 26 -5.07 -4.80 -14.14
CA PRO A 26 -4.54 -5.79 -15.05
C PRO A 26 -5.63 -6.16 -16.08
N ASP A 27 -5.38 -5.85 -17.35
CA ASP A 27 -6.14 -6.40 -18.49
C ASP A 27 -5.93 -7.92 -18.63
N TYR A 28 -4.99 -8.47 -17.85
CA TYR A 28 -4.57 -9.85 -17.86
C TYR A 28 -4.25 -10.34 -16.45
N THR A 29 -4.80 -11.49 -16.09
CA THR A 29 -4.36 -12.23 -14.90
C THR A 29 -3.31 -13.25 -15.30
N ALA A 30 -2.09 -13.10 -14.79
CA ALA A 30 -1.01 -14.05 -15.02
C ALA A 30 -1.24 -15.36 -14.25
N PRO A 31 -0.77 -16.52 -14.74
CA PRO A 31 -0.81 -17.76 -13.98
C PRO A 31 -0.09 -17.61 -12.64
N SER A 32 -0.62 -18.25 -11.60
CA SER A 32 -0.02 -18.23 -10.28
C SER A 32 1.42 -18.75 -10.33
N LYS A 33 2.35 -17.96 -9.76
CA LYS A 33 3.74 -18.34 -9.54
C LYS A 33 4.04 -18.65 -8.09
N LEU A 34 3.00 -18.77 -7.25
CA LEU A 34 3.13 -19.08 -5.83
C LEU A 34 3.84 -20.42 -5.64
N VAL A 35 4.83 -20.41 -4.74
CA VAL A 35 5.44 -21.61 -4.17
C VAL A 35 4.72 -21.99 -2.88
N SER A 36 4.30 -20.97 -2.12
CA SER A 36 3.48 -21.10 -0.90
C SER A 36 2.07 -21.65 -1.17
N CYS A 37 1.37 -22.04 -0.10
CA CYS A 37 0.01 -22.56 -0.13
C CYS A 37 -0.94 -21.66 -0.94
N ALA A 38 -1.55 -22.22 -1.99
CA ALA A 38 -2.44 -21.49 -2.88
C ALA A 38 -3.90 -21.94 -2.73
N THR A 39 -4.81 -20.98 -2.65
CA THR A 39 -6.27 -21.22 -2.64
C THR A 39 -7.01 -20.28 -3.60
N GLY A 40 -8.21 -20.67 -4.03
CA GLY A 40 -9.13 -19.77 -4.73
C GLY A 40 -9.82 -18.78 -3.79
N LEU A 41 -10.51 -17.78 -4.37
CA LEU A 41 -11.35 -16.84 -3.62
C LEU A 41 -12.54 -17.58 -2.98
N PRO A 42 -12.65 -17.65 -1.64
CA PRO A 42 -13.75 -18.36 -1.00
C PRO A 42 -15.11 -17.77 -1.37
N GLN A 43 -16.13 -18.62 -1.54
CA GLN A 43 -17.49 -18.15 -1.88
C GLN A 43 -18.02 -17.16 -0.85
N GLN A 44 -17.75 -17.39 0.44
CA GLN A 44 -18.14 -16.47 1.51
C GLN A 44 -17.56 -15.06 1.30
N TRP A 45 -16.32 -14.93 0.85
CA TRP A 45 -15.73 -13.62 0.57
C TRP A 45 -16.38 -12.96 -0.63
N LYS A 46 -16.71 -13.73 -1.67
CA LYS A 46 -17.47 -13.24 -2.84
C LYS A 46 -18.82 -12.70 -2.43
N ASP A 47 -19.52 -13.43 -1.56
CA ASP A 47 -20.83 -13.05 -1.05
C ASP A 47 -20.74 -11.74 -0.25
N GLU A 48 -19.75 -11.60 0.65
CA GLU A 48 -19.56 -10.36 1.42
C GLU A 48 -19.20 -9.16 0.52
N LEU A 49 -18.31 -9.33 -0.46
CA LEU A 49 -18.01 -8.29 -1.45
C LEU A 49 -19.23 -7.97 -2.34
N ALA A 50 -20.13 -8.93 -2.57
CA ALA A 50 -21.35 -8.69 -3.35
C ALA A 50 -22.40 -7.87 -2.60
N ARG A 51 -22.43 -7.91 -1.26
CA ARG A 51 -23.39 -7.13 -0.45
C ARG A 51 -23.10 -5.63 -0.48
N ASN A 52 -21.83 -5.25 -0.56
CA ASN A 52 -21.39 -3.86 -0.41
C ASN A 52 -20.72 -3.36 -1.70
N GLN A 53 -21.48 -3.36 -2.79
CA GLN A 53 -21.01 -2.87 -4.07
C GLN A 53 -21.38 -1.41 -4.27
N MET A 54 -20.47 -0.68 -4.91
CA MET A 54 -20.66 0.67 -5.41
C MET A 54 -20.51 0.65 -6.91
N GLU A 55 -21.58 1.04 -7.60
CA GLU A 55 -21.56 1.21 -9.05
C GLU A 55 -21.31 2.68 -9.41
N ALA A 56 -20.40 2.89 -10.36
CA ALA A 56 -20.14 4.18 -10.97
C ALA A 56 -21.04 4.42 -12.18
N GLY A 57 -21.16 5.68 -12.62
CA GLY A 57 -21.82 5.99 -13.88
C GLY A 57 -21.13 5.35 -15.09
N SER A 58 -21.83 5.26 -16.22
CA SER A 58 -21.35 4.59 -17.45
C SER A 58 -20.04 5.10 -18.04
N HIS A 59 -19.54 6.26 -17.60
CA HIS A 59 -18.29 6.90 -18.05
C HIS A 59 -17.36 7.25 -16.88
N GLU A 60 -17.58 6.60 -15.75
CA GLU A 60 -16.84 6.83 -14.51
C GLU A 60 -16.16 5.52 -14.09
N ARG A 61 -14.91 5.63 -13.65
CA ARG A 61 -14.21 4.52 -12.97
C ARG A 61 -14.18 4.83 -11.49
N ILE A 62 -14.35 3.81 -10.67
CA ILE A 62 -14.39 3.91 -9.22
C ILE A 62 -13.43 2.89 -8.60
N THR A 63 -12.60 3.36 -7.68
CA THR A 63 -11.67 2.51 -6.93
C THR A 63 -11.67 2.93 -5.47
N VAL A 64 -11.87 1.97 -4.56
CA VAL A 64 -11.65 2.21 -3.13
C VAL A 64 -10.14 2.18 -2.89
N VAL A 65 -9.61 3.28 -2.35
CA VAL A 65 -8.17 3.51 -2.11
C VAL A 65 -7.84 3.65 -0.62
N GLY A 66 -8.84 3.52 0.24
CA GLY A 66 -8.70 3.55 1.70
C GLY A 66 -10.03 3.23 2.36
N ALA A 67 -10.00 2.71 3.57
CA ALA A 67 -11.19 2.45 4.38
C ALA A 67 -10.82 2.54 5.87
N ASN A 68 -11.81 2.77 6.72
CA ASN A 68 -11.65 2.66 8.17
C ASN A 68 -11.88 1.22 8.65
N GLU A 69 -11.69 1.01 9.98
CA GLU A 69 -11.68 -0.32 10.61
C GLU A 69 -12.92 -1.17 10.30
N ASN A 70 -14.07 -0.52 10.19
CA ASN A 70 -15.35 -1.18 9.99
C ASN A 70 -15.81 -1.19 8.53
N GLY A 71 -15.11 -0.49 7.64
CA GLY A 71 -15.47 -0.35 6.23
C GLY A 71 -16.71 0.50 5.96
N ASP A 72 -17.27 1.16 6.98
CA ASP A 72 -18.42 2.07 6.84
C ASP A 72 -18.03 3.42 6.21
N THR A 73 -16.75 3.78 6.33
CA THR A 73 -16.17 4.98 5.74
C THR A 73 -15.08 4.58 4.78
N THR A 74 -15.22 4.97 3.51
CA THR A 74 -14.29 4.65 2.44
C THR A 74 -13.74 5.91 1.79
N LEU A 75 -12.48 5.86 1.39
CA LEU A 75 -11.92 6.78 0.41
C LEU A 75 -12.02 6.15 -0.96
N VAL A 76 -12.66 6.90 -1.84
CA VAL A 76 -12.92 6.48 -3.19
C VAL A 76 -12.23 7.46 -4.12
N ARG A 77 -11.45 6.91 -5.04
CA ARG A 77 -10.97 7.65 -6.19
C ARG A 77 -11.92 7.42 -7.36
N THR A 78 -12.48 8.51 -7.88
CA THR A 78 -13.32 8.47 -9.08
C THR A 78 -12.59 9.12 -10.24
N LYS A 79 -12.71 8.55 -11.43
CA LYS A 79 -12.18 9.15 -12.66
C LYS A 79 -13.29 9.27 -13.69
N ARG A 80 -13.59 10.50 -14.09
CA ARG A 80 -14.59 10.82 -15.11
C ARG A 80 -14.01 11.83 -16.09
N ASN A 81 -13.97 11.47 -17.37
CA ASN A 81 -13.29 12.25 -18.40
C ASN A 81 -11.83 12.55 -18.00
N GLN A 82 -11.46 13.83 -17.92
CA GLN A 82 -10.15 14.32 -17.52
C GLN A 82 -10.06 14.65 -16.02
N THR A 83 -11.11 14.40 -15.24
CA THR A 83 -11.11 14.72 -13.81
C THR A 83 -10.91 13.46 -12.99
N THR A 84 -9.96 13.50 -12.05
CA THR A 84 -9.80 12.49 -11.00
C THR A 84 -10.13 13.15 -9.67
N GLU A 85 -11.09 12.60 -8.93
CA GLU A 85 -11.47 13.08 -7.60
C GLU A 85 -11.06 12.06 -6.55
N LEU A 86 -10.62 12.55 -5.39
CA LEU A 86 -10.56 11.78 -4.15
C LEU A 86 -11.73 12.21 -3.27
N VAL A 87 -12.52 11.24 -2.83
CA VAL A 87 -13.79 11.46 -2.17
C VAL A 87 -13.85 10.58 -0.92
N LEU A 88 -14.14 11.19 0.23
CA LEU A 88 -14.57 10.47 1.42
C LEU A 88 -16.06 10.16 1.30
N ARG A 89 -16.42 8.90 1.53
CA ARG A 89 -17.79 8.41 1.42
C ARG A 89 -18.15 7.56 2.63
N ASP A 90 -19.27 7.89 3.25
CA ASP A 90 -19.99 7.04 4.19
C ASP A 90 -21.46 6.95 3.75
N ASP A 91 -22.32 6.33 4.57
CA ASP A 91 -23.75 6.13 4.26
C ASP A 91 -24.54 7.46 4.16
N GLU A 92 -24.07 8.53 4.79
CA GLU A 92 -24.78 9.81 4.90
C GLU A 92 -24.12 10.94 4.09
N LYS A 93 -22.81 10.85 3.85
CA LYS A 93 -21.97 11.93 3.36
C LYS A 93 -21.10 11.49 2.19
N ARG A 94 -21.10 12.31 1.14
CA ARG A 94 -20.09 12.33 0.09
C ARG A 94 -19.32 13.64 0.18
N GLN A 95 -18.04 13.58 0.50
CA GLN A 95 -17.19 14.75 0.63
C GLN A 95 -15.99 14.67 -0.30
N GLN A 96 -15.88 15.63 -1.22
CA GLN A 96 -14.71 15.77 -2.05
C GLN A 96 -13.53 16.26 -1.20
N VAL A 97 -12.43 15.51 -1.22
CA VAL A 97 -11.18 15.81 -0.53
C VAL A 97 -10.25 16.60 -1.46
N MET A 98 -10.12 16.14 -2.71
CA MET A 98 -9.27 16.73 -3.74
C MET A 98 -9.85 16.42 -5.13
N ALA A 99 -9.61 17.30 -6.09
CA ALA A 99 -9.78 16.97 -7.50
C ALA A 99 -8.62 17.54 -8.32
N VAL A 100 -8.20 16.77 -9.31
CA VAL A 100 -7.15 17.13 -10.27
C VAL A 100 -7.69 16.96 -11.69
N GLN A 101 -7.12 17.71 -12.65
CA GLN A 101 -7.59 17.72 -14.04
C GLN A 101 -6.53 17.22 -15.02
N ASP A 102 -6.95 16.95 -16.25
CA ASP A 102 -6.10 16.54 -17.36
C ASP A 102 -5.29 15.26 -17.09
N GLN A 103 -3.96 15.36 -17.16
CA GLN A 103 -3.01 14.27 -16.93
C GLN A 103 -2.49 14.24 -15.49
N GLU A 104 -3.01 15.09 -14.60
CA GLU A 104 -2.64 15.08 -13.20
C GLU A 104 -3.16 13.80 -12.51
N GLN A 105 -2.42 13.36 -11.50
CA GLN A 105 -2.69 12.08 -10.81
C GLN A 105 -2.85 12.29 -9.32
N ILE A 106 -3.71 11.46 -8.70
CA ILE A 106 -3.79 11.28 -7.24
C ILE A 106 -3.30 9.86 -6.93
N SER A 107 -2.27 9.75 -6.09
CA SER A 107 -1.63 8.48 -5.72
C SER A 107 -1.20 8.45 -4.26
N GLY A 108 -0.71 7.30 -3.78
CA GLY A 108 -0.16 7.16 -2.44
C GLY A 108 -1.15 7.53 -1.33
N VAL A 109 -2.42 7.12 -1.51
CA VAL A 109 -3.48 7.41 -0.55
C VAL A 109 -3.33 6.48 0.66
N GLU A 110 -3.30 7.07 1.85
CA GLU A 110 -3.28 6.36 3.13
C GLU A 110 -4.35 6.95 4.06
N PHE A 111 -4.97 6.10 4.88
CA PHE A 111 -6.07 6.50 5.76
C PHE A 111 -6.05 5.72 7.07
N ASP A 112 -5.96 6.43 8.19
CA ASP A 112 -6.00 5.83 9.54
C ASP A 112 -7.38 5.87 10.21
N GLY A 113 -8.45 6.13 9.43
CA GLY A 113 -9.80 6.35 9.95
C GLY A 113 -10.09 7.80 10.36
N ARG A 114 -9.08 8.66 10.38
CA ARG A 114 -9.25 10.11 10.58
C ARG A 114 -8.45 10.92 9.57
N TRP A 115 -7.15 10.71 9.52
CA TRP A 115 -6.25 11.46 8.67
C TRP A 115 -6.07 10.75 7.35
N VAL A 116 -6.14 11.53 6.28
CA VAL A 116 -5.86 11.08 4.92
C VAL A 116 -4.57 11.74 4.48
N THR A 117 -3.62 10.95 4.01
CA THR A 117 -2.49 11.47 3.23
C THR A 117 -2.60 11.00 1.79
N PHE A 118 -2.18 11.85 0.86
CA PHE A 118 -2.19 11.55 -0.58
C PHE A 118 -1.20 12.45 -1.31
N SER A 119 -0.78 12.06 -2.50
CA SER A 119 0.06 12.86 -3.37
C SER A 119 -0.69 13.27 -4.63
N THR A 120 -0.46 14.50 -5.09
CA THR A 120 -0.83 14.94 -6.44
C THR A 120 0.42 15.10 -7.29
N THR A 121 0.39 14.60 -8.53
CA THR A 121 1.49 14.81 -9.49
C THR A 121 1.04 15.70 -10.63
N VAL A 122 1.71 16.84 -10.80
CA VAL A 122 1.45 17.83 -11.85
C VAL A 122 2.76 18.12 -12.58
N ASN A 123 2.80 17.92 -13.90
CA ASN A 123 4.02 18.10 -14.70
C ASN A 123 5.26 17.44 -14.06
N GLU A 124 5.14 16.16 -13.70
CA GLU A 124 6.17 15.35 -13.02
C GLU A 124 6.54 15.81 -11.59
N THR A 125 5.93 16.88 -11.08
CA THR A 125 6.16 17.36 -9.71
C THR A 125 5.11 16.78 -8.77
N SER A 126 5.55 15.94 -7.83
CA SER A 126 4.70 15.39 -6.79
C SER A 126 4.65 16.29 -5.55
N THR A 127 3.45 16.47 -5.01
CA THR A 127 3.20 17.18 -3.75
C THR A 127 2.33 16.32 -2.85
N THR A 128 2.72 16.16 -1.59
CA THR A 128 1.98 15.36 -0.61
C THR A 128 1.20 16.25 0.34
N TYR A 129 -0.06 15.88 0.54
CA TYR A 129 -1.02 16.57 1.38
C TYR A 129 -1.48 15.66 2.52
N ALA A 130 -1.93 16.29 3.60
CA ALA A 130 -2.70 15.68 4.66
C ALA A 130 -4.06 16.38 4.81
N TRP A 131 -5.10 15.62 5.11
CA TRP A 131 -6.45 16.11 5.32
C TRP A 131 -7.08 15.45 6.55
N ASP A 132 -7.77 16.22 7.38
CA ASP A 132 -8.45 15.70 8.59
C ASP A 132 -9.91 15.41 8.25
N ALA A 133 -10.30 14.14 8.16
CA ALA A 133 -11.66 13.75 7.79
C ALA A 133 -12.74 14.25 8.76
N ARG A 134 -12.35 14.68 9.97
CA ARG A 134 -13.28 15.26 10.96
C ARG A 134 -13.53 16.75 10.75
N ASN A 135 -12.69 17.42 9.96
CA ASN A 135 -12.77 18.85 9.75
C ASN A 135 -12.96 19.12 8.26
N ASP A 136 -13.98 19.90 7.89
CA ASP A 136 -14.26 20.27 6.48
C ASP A 136 -13.25 21.29 5.91
N GLY A 137 -12.01 21.29 6.40
CA GLY A 137 -10.93 22.16 5.94
C GLY A 137 -10.27 21.65 4.65
N ALA A 138 -9.51 22.53 4.01
CA ALA A 138 -8.70 22.16 2.85
C ALA A 138 -7.52 21.26 3.24
N PRO A 139 -7.09 20.32 2.36
CA PRO A 139 -5.85 19.58 2.55
C PRO A 139 -4.64 20.51 2.71
N VAL A 140 -3.71 20.14 3.60
CA VAL A 140 -2.51 20.89 3.92
C VAL A 140 -1.30 20.18 3.32
N GLN A 141 -0.43 20.90 2.62
CA GLN A 141 0.81 20.36 2.10
C GLN A 141 1.76 19.98 3.25
N ILE A 142 2.26 18.75 3.24
CA ILE A 142 3.18 18.20 4.27
C ILE A 142 4.51 17.70 3.72
N GLY A 143 4.61 17.49 2.40
CA GLY A 143 5.81 16.91 1.80
C GLY A 143 5.76 16.85 0.28
N ARG A 144 6.64 16.03 -0.30
CA ARG A 144 6.75 15.87 -1.76
C ARG A 144 6.30 14.49 -2.24
N ASN A 145 6.74 13.41 -1.60
CA ASN A 145 6.59 12.06 -2.15
C ASN A 145 5.95 11.08 -1.15
N GLY A 146 4.63 10.92 -1.23
CA GLY A 146 3.84 10.02 -0.39
C GLY A 146 3.95 10.33 1.11
N ALA A 147 3.05 9.76 1.90
CA ALA A 147 3.23 9.67 3.34
C ALA A 147 2.37 8.53 3.88
N VAL A 148 2.93 7.73 4.78
CA VAL A 148 2.15 6.82 5.62
C VAL A 148 1.60 7.59 6.81
N VAL A 149 0.42 7.21 7.31
CA VAL A 149 -0.26 7.90 8.40
C VAL A 149 -0.64 6.92 9.51
N HIS A 150 -0.41 7.33 10.75
CA HIS A 150 -0.80 6.57 11.93
C HIS A 150 -0.92 7.50 13.14
N ASN A 151 -2.02 7.37 13.90
CA ASN A 151 -2.25 8.07 15.17
C ASN A 151 -1.95 9.58 15.12
N GLY A 152 -2.37 10.26 14.04
CA GLY A 152 -2.17 11.71 13.89
C GLY A 152 -0.74 12.14 13.59
N LYS A 153 0.12 11.21 13.15
CA LYS A 153 1.43 11.50 12.57
C LYS A 153 1.45 11.02 11.12
N ALA A 154 2.14 11.76 10.27
CA ALA A 154 2.49 11.32 8.92
C ALA A 154 4.00 11.12 8.84
N ALA A 155 4.46 10.04 8.20
CA ALA A 155 5.87 9.78 7.96
C ALA A 155 6.15 9.62 6.47
N TRP A 156 7.22 10.25 5.99
CA TRP A 156 7.60 10.26 4.58
C TRP A 156 9.12 10.36 4.41
N SER A 157 9.61 10.15 3.18
CA SER A 157 11.03 10.27 2.84
C SER A 157 11.22 11.14 1.60
N ASP A 158 12.24 12.00 1.63
CA ASP A 158 12.68 12.77 0.46
C ASP A 158 13.75 12.03 -0.38
N GLY A 159 13.96 10.74 -0.09
CA GLY A 159 15.00 9.90 -0.68
C GLY A 159 16.35 9.95 0.06
N LYS A 160 16.53 10.89 1.01
CA LYS A 160 17.74 11.02 1.83
C LYS A 160 17.44 10.95 3.31
N SER A 161 16.37 11.60 3.72
CA SER A 161 15.94 11.78 5.11
C SER A 161 14.53 11.27 5.30
N VAL A 162 14.27 10.73 6.49
CA VAL A 162 12.94 10.35 6.94
C VAL A 162 12.40 11.47 7.82
N HIS A 163 11.20 11.91 7.49
CA HIS A 163 10.47 12.98 8.14
C HIS A 163 9.28 12.40 8.89
N VAL A 164 8.98 13.01 10.04
CA VAL A 164 7.75 12.76 10.81
C VAL A 164 7.07 14.09 11.05
N TYR A 165 5.85 14.19 10.56
CA TYR A 165 5.01 15.37 10.66
C TYR A 165 3.92 15.13 11.70
N ASP A 166 3.91 15.93 12.77
CA ASP A 166 2.81 15.97 13.75
C ASP A 166 1.65 16.76 13.14
N LEU A 167 0.57 16.08 12.76
CA LEU A 167 -0.55 16.65 12.00
C LEU A 167 -1.34 17.66 12.84
N ALA A 168 -1.45 17.43 14.15
CA ALA A 168 -2.15 18.35 15.05
C ALA A 168 -1.33 19.62 15.30
N LYS A 169 -0.01 19.47 15.54
CA LYS A 169 0.88 20.60 15.81
C LYS A 169 1.40 21.29 14.54
N LYS A 170 1.15 20.70 13.37
CA LYS A 170 1.65 21.16 12.07
C LYS A 170 3.17 21.33 12.05
N LYS A 171 3.88 20.34 12.62
CA LYS A 171 5.32 20.42 12.84
C LYS A 171 6.03 19.25 12.21
N ASP A 172 6.95 19.56 11.30
CA ASP A 172 7.87 18.60 10.71
C ASP A 172 9.12 18.39 11.58
N LYS A 173 9.67 17.18 11.52
CA LYS A 173 10.95 16.81 12.13
C LYS A 173 11.62 15.72 11.30
N VAL A 174 12.88 15.92 10.97
CA VAL A 174 13.75 14.85 10.46
C VAL A 174 14.13 13.91 11.60
N VAL A 175 13.88 12.62 11.44
CA VAL A 175 14.18 11.58 12.45
C VAL A 175 15.40 10.73 12.11
N GLY A 176 15.83 10.70 10.85
CA GLY A 176 17.01 9.96 10.43
C GLY A 176 17.23 9.98 8.92
N GLN A 177 18.24 9.25 8.47
CA GLN A 177 18.51 9.02 7.05
C GLN A 177 17.90 7.69 6.60
N GLY A 178 17.31 7.66 5.40
CA GLY A 178 16.73 6.44 4.85
C GLY A 178 15.46 6.65 4.03
N THR A 179 14.77 5.54 3.75
CA THR A 179 13.60 5.45 2.87
C THR A 179 12.54 4.50 3.44
N ALA A 180 11.38 4.42 2.79
CA ALA A 180 10.28 3.50 3.13
C ALA A 180 9.89 3.52 4.63
N PRO A 181 9.47 4.68 5.16
CA PRO A 181 8.98 4.74 6.52
C PRO A 181 7.67 3.96 6.69
N ALA A 182 7.52 3.33 7.84
CA ALA A 182 6.33 2.62 8.29
C ALA A 182 6.17 2.84 9.81
N PHE A 183 4.95 2.70 10.33
CA PHE A 183 4.69 2.82 11.76
C PHE A 183 4.68 1.44 12.43
N LEU A 184 5.25 1.31 13.62
CA LEU A 184 5.10 0.15 14.49
C LEU A 184 4.72 0.68 15.88
N GLY A 185 3.43 0.64 16.19
CA GLY A 185 2.82 1.49 17.20
C GLY A 185 3.10 2.96 16.89
N ASP A 186 3.52 3.71 17.91
CA ASP A 186 3.87 5.13 17.75
C ASP A 186 5.29 5.38 17.25
N THR A 187 6.09 4.31 17.08
CA THR A 187 7.48 4.35 16.60
C THR A 187 7.50 4.34 15.07
N VAL A 188 8.37 5.16 14.49
CA VAL A 188 8.63 5.12 13.05
C VAL A 188 9.82 4.21 12.78
N VAL A 189 9.61 3.23 11.91
CA VAL A 189 10.62 2.32 11.40
C VAL A 189 10.86 2.66 9.94
N TRP A 190 12.09 2.61 9.46
CA TRP A 190 12.44 2.88 8.06
C TRP A 190 13.64 2.04 7.62
N LEU A 191 13.93 2.09 6.32
CA LEU A 191 15.06 1.40 5.72
C LEU A 191 16.29 2.30 5.64
N GLN A 192 17.41 1.78 6.14
CA GLN A 192 18.72 2.39 5.98
C GLN A 192 19.73 1.30 5.63
N ASN A 193 20.38 1.40 4.46
CA ASN A 193 21.39 0.45 3.99
C ASN A 193 20.92 -1.03 4.03
N GLY A 194 19.66 -1.29 3.63
CA GLY A 194 19.08 -2.64 3.58
C GLY A 194 18.77 -3.25 4.97
N LYS A 195 18.64 -2.41 6.00
CA LYS A 195 18.27 -2.81 7.36
C LYS A 195 17.15 -1.92 7.88
N PHE A 196 16.37 -2.43 8.81
CA PHE A 196 15.46 -1.60 9.59
C PHE A 196 16.24 -0.71 10.56
N THR A 197 15.77 0.52 10.73
CA THR A 197 16.20 1.51 11.73
C THR A 197 14.96 2.22 12.24
N SER A 198 15.01 2.81 13.42
CA SER A 198 13.86 3.45 14.05
C SER A 198 14.25 4.65 14.91
N ASP A 199 13.27 5.48 15.25
CA ASP A 199 13.43 6.62 16.17
C ASP A 199 13.36 6.22 17.65
N ALA A 200 13.06 4.95 17.92
CA ALA A 200 13.12 4.29 19.22
C ALA A 200 13.91 2.98 19.15
N ALA A 201 13.96 2.22 20.25
CA ALA A 201 14.62 0.91 20.28
C ALA A 201 13.89 -0.08 19.36
N LEU A 202 14.61 -0.64 18.39
CA LEU A 202 14.06 -1.63 17.47
C LEU A 202 13.98 -3.01 18.15
N PRO A 203 12.85 -3.73 18.03
CA PRO A 203 12.74 -5.10 18.52
C PRO A 203 13.85 -6.00 17.97
N GLU A 204 14.42 -6.86 18.83
CA GLU A 204 15.56 -7.73 18.49
C GLU A 204 15.34 -8.54 17.19
N PRO A 205 14.16 -9.14 16.94
CA PRO A 205 13.96 -9.92 15.72
C PRO A 205 14.13 -9.11 14.44
N LEU A 206 13.80 -7.80 14.46
CA LEU A 206 13.95 -6.91 13.30
C LEU A 206 15.39 -6.44 13.05
N ASN A 207 16.29 -6.59 14.02
CA ASN A 207 17.72 -6.26 13.82
C ASN A 207 18.45 -7.26 12.90
N LYS A 208 17.88 -8.45 12.70
CA LYS A 208 18.52 -9.57 11.97
C LYS A 208 18.07 -9.68 10.52
N VAL A 209 16.99 -9.01 10.14
CA VAL A 209 16.37 -9.13 8.81
C VAL A 209 17.01 -8.19 7.79
N LYS A 210 16.81 -8.48 6.50
CA LYS A 210 17.38 -7.72 5.38
C LYS A 210 16.29 -7.37 4.34
N PRO A 211 15.45 -6.36 4.63
CA PRO A 211 14.40 -5.92 3.72
C PRO A 211 14.98 -5.39 2.40
N ALA A 212 14.26 -5.62 1.30
CA ALA A 212 14.68 -5.31 -0.07
C ALA A 212 13.99 -4.07 -0.68
N GLY A 213 13.20 -3.32 0.09
CA GLY A 213 12.69 -2.00 -0.30
C GLY A 213 11.19 -1.82 -0.11
N ASN A 214 10.39 -2.89 -0.26
CA ASN A 214 8.95 -2.83 -0.04
C ASN A 214 8.67 -3.10 1.44
N VAL A 215 8.01 -2.15 2.11
CA VAL A 215 7.65 -2.23 3.53
C VAL A 215 6.25 -1.64 3.69
N ALA A 216 5.41 -2.29 4.49
CA ALA A 216 4.11 -1.75 4.89
C ALA A 216 3.79 -2.14 6.33
N SER A 217 2.88 -1.38 6.94
CA SER A 217 2.44 -1.64 8.31
C SER A 217 1.03 -1.13 8.57
N ASP A 218 0.31 -1.81 9.46
CA ASP A 218 -0.95 -1.35 10.05
C ASP A 218 -0.75 -0.79 11.47
N GLY A 219 0.50 -0.58 11.87
CA GLY A 219 0.89 -0.17 13.23
C GLY A 219 1.06 -1.35 14.20
N ARG A 220 0.46 -2.52 13.94
CA ARG A 220 0.65 -3.72 14.77
C ARG A 220 1.59 -4.73 14.10
N THR A 221 1.49 -4.83 12.79
CA THR A 221 2.16 -5.81 11.96
C THR A 221 2.99 -5.09 10.92
N LEU A 222 4.28 -5.42 10.87
CA LEU A 222 5.20 -4.96 9.84
C LEU A 222 5.35 -6.07 8.79
N VAL A 223 5.20 -5.74 7.52
CA VAL A 223 5.45 -6.67 6.40
C VAL A 223 6.50 -6.08 5.47
N TRP A 224 7.34 -6.94 4.90
CA TRP A 224 8.39 -6.52 3.96
C TRP A 224 8.76 -7.61 2.99
N THR A 225 9.40 -7.22 1.89
CA THR A 225 10.03 -8.17 0.99
C THR A 225 11.48 -8.43 1.41
N GLN A 226 11.88 -9.71 1.41
CA GLN A 226 13.28 -10.11 1.55
C GLN A 226 13.74 -10.69 0.21
N GLY A 227 14.71 -10.03 -0.43
CA GLY A 227 14.88 -10.19 -1.87
C GLY A 227 13.67 -9.67 -2.65
N ALA A 228 13.56 -10.06 -3.92
CA ALA A 228 12.41 -9.67 -4.75
C ALA A 228 11.19 -10.59 -4.54
N ASP A 229 11.38 -11.84 -4.11
CA ASP A 229 10.38 -12.90 -4.34
C ASP A 229 9.74 -13.47 -3.07
N THR A 230 10.17 -13.02 -1.87
CA THR A 230 9.67 -13.56 -0.60
C THR A 230 9.10 -12.46 0.29
N LEU A 231 7.86 -12.63 0.71
CA LEU A 231 7.15 -11.74 1.64
C LEU A 231 7.29 -12.27 3.07
N HIS A 232 7.69 -11.39 3.98
CA HIS A 232 7.79 -11.68 5.40
C HIS A 232 6.89 -10.76 6.20
N GLY A 233 6.51 -11.20 7.40
CA GLY A 233 5.78 -10.41 8.37
C GLY A 233 6.25 -10.64 9.79
N TRP A 234 6.05 -9.63 10.64
CA TRP A 234 6.31 -9.72 12.07
C TRP A 234 5.36 -8.81 12.85
N ARG A 235 4.95 -9.27 14.03
CA ARG A 235 4.17 -8.52 15.02
C ARG A 235 4.70 -8.81 16.42
N THR A 236 4.37 -7.95 17.38
CA THR A 236 4.99 -7.94 18.72
C THR A 236 4.76 -9.21 19.55
N ASP A 237 3.73 -9.98 19.25
CA ASP A 237 3.41 -11.28 19.84
C ASP A 237 4.16 -12.46 19.17
N TRP A 238 4.95 -12.20 18.12
CA TRP A 238 5.75 -13.23 17.45
C TRP A 238 7.21 -13.17 17.90
N THR A 239 7.75 -14.33 18.26
CA THR A 239 9.16 -14.46 18.65
C THR A 239 10.12 -14.20 17.49
N GLU A 240 9.72 -14.57 16.27
CA GLU A 240 10.52 -14.42 15.05
C GLU A 240 9.65 -13.98 13.87
N PRO A 241 10.22 -13.29 12.87
CA PRO A 241 9.58 -13.05 11.58
C PRO A 241 9.13 -14.37 10.94
N ARG A 242 7.99 -14.31 10.25
CA ARG A 242 7.46 -15.44 9.49
C ARG A 242 7.52 -15.13 8.01
N GLU A 243 7.87 -16.14 7.22
CA GLU A 243 7.59 -16.12 5.78
C GLU A 243 6.07 -16.23 5.58
N LEU A 244 5.53 -15.34 4.76
CA LEU A 244 4.10 -15.26 4.47
C LEU A 244 3.78 -15.80 3.07
N ALA A 245 4.63 -15.48 2.10
CA ALA A 245 4.47 -15.95 0.73
C ALA A 245 5.81 -15.97 -0.01
N GLU A 246 5.91 -16.84 -1.01
CA GLU A 246 7.05 -16.93 -1.92
C GLU A 246 6.54 -17.14 -3.35
N ILE A 247 7.15 -16.46 -4.32
CA ILE A 247 6.94 -16.67 -5.76
C ILE A 247 8.19 -17.24 -6.43
N LYS A 248 8.00 -17.98 -7.52
CA LYS A 248 9.12 -18.55 -8.30
C LYS A 248 9.90 -17.43 -9.02
N PRO A 249 11.24 -17.37 -8.87
CA PRO A 249 12.09 -16.48 -9.66
C PRO A 249 12.28 -17.06 -11.06
N VAL A 250 11.32 -16.82 -11.96
CA VAL A 250 11.47 -17.11 -13.39
C VAL A 250 12.01 -15.86 -14.08
N PRO A 251 12.70 -15.95 -15.25
CA PRO A 251 13.64 -14.91 -15.71
C PRO A 251 13.05 -13.52 -16.04
N ARG A 252 11.76 -13.30 -15.80
CA ARG A 252 11.03 -12.03 -15.94
C ARG A 252 9.84 -11.96 -14.96
N THR A 253 10.08 -12.01 -13.64
CA THR A 253 9.07 -11.66 -12.63
C THR A 253 9.30 -10.23 -12.14
N GLU A 254 8.22 -9.49 -11.86
CA GLU A 254 8.32 -8.14 -11.25
C GLU A 254 8.71 -8.21 -9.75
N GLY A 255 8.75 -9.42 -9.18
CA GLY A 255 8.89 -9.62 -7.74
C GLY A 255 7.57 -9.35 -7.01
N ILE A 256 7.59 -9.52 -5.69
CA ILE A 256 6.53 -9.06 -4.79
C ILE A 256 6.68 -7.56 -4.59
N MET A 257 5.61 -6.83 -4.83
CA MET A 257 5.55 -5.37 -4.83
C MET A 257 4.33 -4.86 -4.08
N ALA A 258 4.41 -3.61 -3.61
CA ALA A 258 3.31 -2.87 -2.98
C ALA A 258 2.50 -3.70 -1.95
N PRO A 259 3.16 -4.33 -0.95
CA PRO A 259 2.42 -4.99 0.11
C PRO A 259 1.59 -3.96 0.87
N ARG A 260 0.39 -4.33 1.26
CA ARG A 260 -0.46 -3.63 2.24
C ARG A 260 -0.90 -4.65 3.27
N VAL A 261 -0.87 -4.27 4.54
CA VAL A 261 -1.26 -5.14 5.65
C VAL A 261 -2.39 -4.51 6.41
N SER A 262 -3.34 -5.33 6.85
CA SER A 262 -4.38 -4.92 7.77
C SER A 262 -4.89 -6.12 8.56
N GLY A 263 -4.76 -6.06 9.88
CA GLY A 263 -5.20 -7.11 10.77
C GLY A 263 -4.40 -8.39 10.58
N ASP A 264 -5.04 -9.41 9.99
CA ASP A 264 -4.45 -10.72 9.71
C ASP A 264 -4.22 -10.98 8.22
N PHE A 265 -4.42 -9.98 7.37
CA PHE A 265 -4.32 -10.11 5.93
C PHE A 265 -3.26 -9.20 5.33
N VAL A 266 -2.63 -9.67 4.25
CA VAL A 266 -1.66 -8.91 3.47
C VAL A 266 -2.04 -9.00 2.00
N SER A 267 -2.42 -7.89 1.38
CA SER A 267 -2.54 -7.83 -0.08
C SER A 267 -1.22 -7.39 -0.69
N TRP A 268 -0.86 -7.96 -1.83
CA TRP A 268 0.37 -7.59 -2.54
C TRP A 268 0.23 -7.87 -4.03
N ARG A 269 1.16 -7.34 -4.81
CA ARG A 269 1.17 -7.47 -6.26
C ARG A 269 2.43 -8.16 -6.75
N SER A 270 2.29 -8.88 -7.84
CA SER A 270 3.36 -9.14 -8.79
C SER A 270 2.76 -8.91 -10.16
N GLU A 271 2.76 -9.90 -11.06
CA GLU A 271 2.01 -9.82 -12.32
C GLU A 271 0.48 -9.94 -12.13
N SER A 272 0.02 -10.13 -10.90
CA SER A 272 -1.38 -10.22 -10.50
C SER A 272 -1.55 -9.77 -9.04
N GLY A 273 -2.80 -9.63 -8.59
CA GLY A 273 -3.12 -9.36 -7.19
C GLY A 273 -3.20 -10.65 -6.37
N TYR A 274 -2.68 -10.58 -5.15
CA TYR A 274 -2.66 -11.67 -4.19
C TYR A 274 -3.11 -11.17 -2.81
N VAL A 275 -3.74 -12.06 -2.03
CA VAL A 275 -4.05 -11.80 -0.61
C VAL A 275 -3.60 -12.99 0.23
N THR A 276 -2.66 -12.75 1.14
CA THR A 276 -2.15 -13.74 2.09
C THR A 276 -2.87 -13.61 3.43
N ASP A 277 -3.38 -14.71 3.97
CA ASP A 277 -3.94 -14.78 5.32
C ASP A 277 -2.88 -15.30 6.30
N MET A 278 -2.45 -14.46 7.23
CA MET A 278 -1.39 -14.76 8.19
C MET A 278 -1.80 -15.82 9.23
N ARG A 279 -3.10 -16.11 9.38
CA ARG A 279 -3.60 -17.13 10.32
C ARG A 279 -3.39 -18.53 9.76
N SER A 280 -3.65 -18.71 8.47
CA SER A 280 -3.52 -20.00 7.78
C SER A 280 -2.21 -20.17 7.04
N GLY A 281 -1.53 -19.08 6.70
CA GLY A 281 -0.38 -19.09 5.78
C GLY A 281 -0.76 -19.33 4.32
N ALA A 282 -2.06 -19.37 4.02
CA ALA A 282 -2.56 -19.54 2.66
C ALA A 282 -2.57 -18.20 1.93
N THR A 283 -2.25 -18.23 0.64
CA THR A 283 -2.34 -17.09 -0.26
C THR A 283 -3.38 -17.37 -1.32
N MET A 284 -4.33 -16.46 -1.47
CA MET A 284 -5.24 -16.47 -2.59
C MET A 284 -4.68 -15.64 -3.73
N HIS A 285 -4.94 -16.11 -4.95
CA HIS A 285 -4.59 -15.43 -6.20
C HIS A 285 -5.89 -15.15 -6.95
N THR A 286 -6.12 -13.89 -7.29
CA THR A 286 -7.31 -13.51 -8.06
C THR A 286 -7.19 -14.07 -9.46
N THR A 287 -8.09 -14.97 -9.86
CA THR A 287 -8.13 -15.57 -11.20
C THR A 287 -9.36 -15.15 -12.03
N GLU A 288 -10.27 -14.40 -11.43
CA GLU A 288 -11.56 -14.06 -12.00
C GLU A 288 -11.61 -12.57 -12.37
N GLY A 289 -11.76 -12.23 -13.65
CA GLY A 289 -11.98 -10.85 -14.10
C GLY A 289 -10.78 -9.90 -13.95
N ALA A 290 -10.94 -8.67 -14.48
CA ALA A 290 -9.94 -7.61 -14.40
C ALA A 290 -10.13 -6.78 -13.12
N TYR A 291 -9.94 -7.40 -11.95
CA TYR A 291 -9.97 -6.70 -10.67
C TYR A 291 -8.80 -7.04 -9.75
N LEU A 292 -8.48 -6.11 -8.85
CA LEU A 292 -7.52 -6.30 -7.77
C LEU A 292 -8.26 -6.37 -6.43
N LEU A 293 -7.75 -7.21 -5.54
CA LEU A 293 -8.15 -7.25 -4.14
C LEU A 293 -7.06 -6.62 -3.30
N GLU A 294 -7.43 -5.66 -2.47
CA GLU A 294 -6.49 -4.95 -1.60
C GLU A 294 -7.05 -4.86 -0.18
N VAL A 295 -6.17 -4.84 0.82
CA VAL A 295 -6.57 -4.59 2.20
C VAL A 295 -6.29 -3.15 2.59
N HIS A 296 -7.30 -2.50 3.17
CA HIS A 296 -7.28 -1.09 3.55
C HIS A 296 -7.92 -0.93 4.92
N GLY A 297 -7.13 -0.53 5.91
CA GLY A 297 -7.60 -0.08 7.23
C GLY A 297 -8.70 -0.92 7.89
N GLY A 298 -8.74 -2.24 7.74
CA GLY A 298 -9.76 -3.14 8.33
C GLY A 298 -10.73 -3.74 7.32
N THR A 299 -10.58 -3.42 6.03
CA THR A 299 -11.49 -3.80 4.95
C THR A 299 -10.76 -4.45 3.79
N LEU A 300 -11.33 -5.50 3.21
CA LEU A 300 -10.96 -6.02 1.89
C LEU A 300 -11.72 -5.23 0.83
N THR A 301 -11.02 -4.66 -0.14
CA THR A 301 -11.61 -3.89 -1.22
C THR A 301 -11.39 -4.60 -2.54
N ARG A 302 -12.34 -4.40 -3.46
CA ARG A 302 -12.22 -4.82 -4.86
C ARG A 302 -12.19 -3.59 -5.74
N ALA A 303 -11.13 -3.46 -6.54
CA ALA A 303 -11.00 -2.41 -7.56
C ALA A 303 -11.15 -3.04 -8.95
N GLY A 304 -12.17 -2.66 -9.72
CA GLY A 304 -12.54 -3.40 -10.94
C GLY A 304 -13.28 -2.61 -12.03
N GLY A 305 -12.95 -1.33 -12.23
CA GLY A 305 -13.51 -0.53 -13.31
C GLY A 305 -14.72 0.30 -12.86
N GLN A 306 -15.93 -0.13 -13.23
CA GLN A 306 -17.17 0.57 -12.87
C GLN A 306 -17.77 0.10 -11.53
N ILE A 307 -17.29 -1.02 -11.01
CA ILE A 307 -17.76 -1.57 -9.74
C ILE A 307 -16.59 -1.59 -8.76
N ALA A 308 -16.78 -0.92 -7.63
CA ALA A 308 -15.97 -1.11 -6.45
C ALA A 308 -16.75 -1.90 -5.41
N ALA A 309 -16.06 -2.64 -4.55
CA ALA A 309 -16.68 -3.32 -3.43
C ALA A 309 -15.80 -3.25 -2.19
N SER A 310 -16.41 -3.38 -1.02
CA SER A 310 -15.71 -3.47 0.26
C SER A 310 -16.31 -4.59 1.12
N ALA A 311 -15.51 -5.22 1.96
CA ALA A 311 -15.99 -6.18 2.96
C ALA A 311 -15.13 -6.03 4.22
N PRO A 312 -15.73 -5.86 5.42
CA PRO A 312 -14.98 -5.81 6.66
C PRO A 312 -14.17 -7.11 6.84
N LEU A 313 -12.89 -7.00 7.18
CA LEU A 313 -12.01 -8.17 7.37
C LEU A 313 -12.50 -9.07 8.52
N THR A 314 -13.22 -8.50 9.49
CA THR A 314 -13.87 -9.22 10.58
C THR A 314 -15.01 -10.14 10.13
N ALA A 315 -15.60 -9.88 8.96
CA ALA A 315 -16.61 -10.74 8.35
C ALA A 315 -15.99 -11.89 7.52
N LEU A 316 -14.69 -11.84 7.24
CA LEU A 316 -14.02 -12.82 6.38
C LEU A 316 -13.49 -14.01 7.17
N SER A 317 -13.95 -15.20 6.80
CA SER A 317 -13.40 -16.44 7.36
C SER A 317 -11.94 -16.62 6.95
N PRO A 318 -11.13 -17.32 7.76
CA PRO A 318 -9.78 -17.70 7.37
C PRO A 318 -9.74 -18.43 6.04
N LEU A 319 -8.70 -18.15 5.25
CA LEU A 319 -8.41 -18.95 4.07
C LEU A 319 -8.13 -20.40 4.50
N PRO A 320 -8.60 -21.42 3.76
CA PRO A 320 -8.33 -22.82 4.09
C PRO A 320 -6.82 -23.08 4.16
N ASN A 321 -6.38 -23.76 5.22
CA ASN A 321 -4.98 -24.19 5.32
C ASN A 321 -4.65 -25.17 4.18
N CYS A 322 -3.39 -25.13 3.76
CA CYS A 322 -2.68 -26.31 3.28
C CYS A 322 -1.94 -26.93 4.48
#